data_AF-A0A7S2V0N5-F1
#
_entry.id   AF-A0A7S2V0N5-F1
#
_cell.length_a   1.000
_cell.length_b   1.000
_cell.length_c   1.000
_cell.angle_alpha   90.00
_cell.angle_beta   90.00
_cell.angle_gamma   90.00
#
_symmetry.space_group_name_H-M   'P 1'
#
loop_
_entity.id
_entity.type
_entity.pdbx_description
1 polymer ?
#
loop_
_entity_poly.entity_id
_entity_poly.type
_entity_poly.pdbx_seq_one_letter_code
_entity_poly.pdbx_strand_id
1 'polypeptide(L)'
;LATAGCSYVLLGHSERRTLFGETDSSINQRLTACLKQPDLKVVLCIGETLEEYEAGLLNSVVDTQLRKGLAGVSAENLLAGRVVLAYEPVWAIGTGLVATPDQAQAAHVAIRKTLLSMYSNVPEVASSVQIQYGGSVSPDSVADLMAMPDVDGALVGGASLVADSFTKIIEGAAPGPTPSSSWSTQISSSSPLNPSSKTNSAFSHAAISHFSIDKLKSKGPRKNADVGQPHDSTRPLASVGSVKTGSWWCAAGGWPSPTPRDTTEVFYVLEGHACVTDVDGTRNFMGPGDLVILPKGWSGRWDVLADIHKVWVVTDHPDVGGADSKAIIKPYSSFAPQHLSSEGVRTDATHGAPSTASDTYLDNGYMSAGSWTCSPGSFPVCERATTEAFHVLEGVFFLTNKDGSARRCVAGDTVVLPKGWTGHWDVIETVKKVWVSSYL
;
A
#
# COMPACT_ATOMS: atom_id res chain seq x y z
N LEU A 1 -0.21 -21.22 27.80
CA LEU A 1 -0.95 -20.05 28.33
C LEU A 1 -2.25 -20.48 28.97
N ALA A 2 -3.24 -20.97 28.22
CA ALA A 2 -4.53 -21.40 28.78
C ALA A 2 -4.40 -22.45 29.90
N THR A 3 -3.60 -23.51 29.70
CA THR A 3 -3.34 -24.53 30.75
C THR A 3 -2.66 -23.97 32.00
N ALA A 4 -1.94 -22.84 31.88
CA ALA A 4 -1.29 -22.17 33.00
C ALA A 4 -2.22 -21.14 33.70
N GLY A 5 -3.47 -21.00 33.26
CA GLY A 5 -4.45 -20.09 33.84
C GLY A 5 -4.33 -18.63 33.36
N CYS A 6 -3.59 -18.34 32.29
CA CYS A 6 -3.49 -16.98 31.76
C CYS A 6 -4.80 -16.58 31.04
N SER A 7 -5.36 -15.42 31.40
CA SER A 7 -6.58 -14.88 30.76
C SER A 7 -6.31 -13.93 29.59
N TYR A 8 -5.13 -13.33 29.52
CA TYR A 8 -4.73 -12.38 28.47
C TYR A 8 -3.38 -12.74 27.86
N VAL A 9 -3.19 -12.37 26.59
CA VAL A 9 -1.90 -12.41 25.90
C VAL A 9 -1.71 -11.15 25.06
N LEU A 10 -0.52 -10.55 25.12
CA LEU A 10 -0.12 -9.43 24.27
C LEU A 10 0.39 -9.95 22.93
N LEU A 11 -0.09 -9.36 21.83
CA LEU A 11 0.38 -9.66 20.48
C LEU A 11 0.69 -8.36 19.73
N GLY A 12 1.78 -8.36 18.96
CA GLY A 12 2.14 -7.23 18.12
C GLY A 12 2.67 -6.01 18.86
N HIS A 13 3.12 -6.17 20.11
CA HIS A 13 3.82 -5.10 20.85
C HIS A 13 4.96 -4.54 20.00
N SER A 14 5.14 -3.22 20.01
CA SER A 14 6.14 -2.50 19.21
C SER A 14 7.54 -3.10 19.31
N GLU A 15 8.01 -3.43 20.53
CA GLU A 15 9.30 -4.12 20.72
C GLU A 15 9.39 -5.46 19.98
N ARG A 16 8.29 -6.21 19.88
CA ARG A 16 8.27 -7.49 19.17
C ARG A 16 8.30 -7.31 17.66
N ARG A 17 7.66 -6.26 17.16
CA ARG A 17 7.73 -5.85 15.75
C ARG A 17 9.16 -5.45 15.38
N THR A 18 9.78 -4.59 16.20
CA THR A 18 11.11 -4.02 15.93
C THR A 18 12.24 -5.02 16.17
N LEU A 19 12.27 -5.70 17.31
CA LEU A 19 13.42 -6.54 17.72
C LEU A 19 13.33 -7.97 17.19
N PHE A 20 12.12 -8.48 16.95
CA PHE A 20 11.90 -9.89 16.61
C PHE A 20 11.21 -10.08 15.24
N GLY A 21 11.00 -9.00 14.49
CA GLY A 21 10.47 -9.05 13.13
C GLY A 21 9.02 -9.53 13.04
N GLU A 22 8.20 -9.31 14.07
CA GLU A 22 6.77 -9.66 13.99
C GLU A 22 6.07 -8.83 12.91
N THR A 23 5.51 -9.53 11.92
CA THR A 23 4.71 -8.93 10.84
C THR A 23 3.22 -9.01 11.17
N ASP A 24 2.40 -8.14 10.57
CA ASP A 24 0.94 -8.20 10.74
C ASP A 24 0.35 -9.58 10.41
N SER A 25 0.92 -10.28 9.42
CA SER A 25 0.51 -11.64 9.07
C SER A 25 0.83 -12.64 10.18
N SER A 26 2.04 -12.58 10.75
CA SER A 26 2.41 -13.46 11.87
C SER A 26 1.57 -13.17 13.13
N ILE A 27 1.23 -11.90 13.36
CA ILE A 27 0.39 -11.45 14.47
C ILE A 27 -1.04 -11.96 14.28
N ASN A 28 -1.62 -11.80 13.09
CA ASN A 28 -2.95 -12.32 12.78
C ASN A 28 -3.05 -13.84 12.97
N GLN A 29 -2.06 -14.60 12.49
CA GLN A 29 -2.02 -16.05 12.70
C GLN A 29 -2.04 -16.42 14.19
N ARG A 30 -1.26 -15.72 15.03
CA ARG A 30 -1.26 -15.93 16.48
C ARG A 30 -2.56 -15.50 17.13
N LEU A 31 -3.14 -14.38 16.71
CA LEU A 31 -4.43 -13.89 17.18
C LEU A 31 -5.52 -14.92 16.90
N THR A 32 -5.62 -15.43 15.67
CA THR A 32 -6.57 -16.48 15.30
C THR A 32 -6.35 -17.76 16.12
N ALA A 33 -5.10 -18.14 16.40
CA ALA A 33 -4.81 -19.28 17.25
C ALA A 33 -5.27 -19.05 18.71
N CYS A 34 -5.10 -17.84 19.24
CA CYS A 34 -5.54 -17.47 20.58
C CYS A 34 -7.07 -17.47 20.70
N LEU A 35 -7.79 -16.96 19.69
CA LEU A 35 -9.26 -16.93 19.69
C LEU A 35 -9.91 -18.32 19.74
N LYS A 36 -9.21 -19.37 19.30
CA LYS A 36 -9.66 -20.77 19.44
C LYS A 36 -9.68 -21.24 20.89
N GLN A 37 -8.99 -20.56 21.81
CA GLN A 37 -8.98 -20.90 23.24
C GLN A 37 -10.03 -20.07 23.96
N PRO A 38 -11.09 -20.66 24.54
CA PRO A 38 -12.26 -19.92 25.03
C PRO A 38 -11.94 -18.88 26.09
N ASP A 39 -10.99 -19.18 26.99
CA ASP A 39 -10.67 -18.33 28.14
C ASP A 39 -9.48 -17.38 27.91
N LEU A 40 -8.90 -17.39 26.71
CA LEU A 40 -7.79 -16.51 26.35
C LEU A 40 -8.30 -15.33 25.53
N LYS A 41 -8.01 -14.12 26.03
CA LYS A 41 -8.23 -12.84 25.34
C LYS A 41 -6.91 -12.29 24.80
N VAL A 42 -7.00 -11.51 23.74
CA VAL A 42 -5.84 -10.89 23.09
C VAL A 42 -5.85 -9.39 23.36
N VAL A 43 -4.71 -8.84 23.75
CA VAL A 43 -4.43 -7.40 23.64
C VAL A 43 -3.57 -7.22 22.39
N LEU A 44 -4.14 -6.62 21.35
CA LEU A 44 -3.49 -6.38 20.06
C LEU A 44 -2.90 -4.97 20.03
N CYS A 45 -1.57 -4.89 19.99
CA CYS A 45 -0.87 -3.61 19.94
C CYS A 45 -0.72 -3.11 18.49
N ILE A 46 -0.97 -1.81 18.32
CA ILE A 46 -0.85 -1.07 17.06
C ILE A 46 -0.27 0.33 17.33
N GLY A 47 0.38 0.92 16.35
CA GLY A 47 0.99 2.24 16.49
C GLY A 47 2.04 2.56 15.45
N GLU A 48 2.27 3.86 15.25
CA GLU A 48 3.24 4.41 14.32
C GLU A 48 4.60 4.73 14.99
N THR A 49 5.66 4.51 14.24
CA THR A 49 7.06 4.86 14.56
C THR A 49 7.29 6.37 14.56
N LEU A 50 8.48 6.82 15.00
CA LEU A 50 8.83 8.25 14.99
C LEU A 50 8.80 8.83 13.58
N GLU A 51 9.37 8.10 12.63
CA GLU A 51 9.41 8.48 11.24
C GLU A 51 8.00 8.60 10.65
N GLU A 52 7.11 7.68 11.03
CA GLU A 52 5.71 7.70 10.57
C GLU A 52 4.87 8.78 11.26
N TYR A 53 5.14 9.09 12.53
CA TYR A 53 4.52 10.18 13.28
C TYR A 53 4.92 11.55 12.73
N GLU A 54 6.22 11.76 12.52
CA GLU A 54 6.74 13.00 11.94
C GLU A 54 6.12 13.21 10.55
N ALA A 55 5.98 12.14 9.76
CA ALA A 55 5.32 12.15 8.46
C ALA A 55 3.77 12.27 8.50
N GLY A 56 3.15 12.34 9.67
CA GLY A 56 1.70 12.53 9.82
C GLY A 56 0.83 11.34 9.42
N LEU A 57 1.35 10.11 9.51
CA LEU A 57 0.73 8.90 8.93
C LEU A 57 -0.20 8.13 9.85
N LEU A 58 -0.53 8.66 11.02
CA LEU A 58 -1.32 8.01 12.07
C LEU A 58 -2.51 7.20 11.53
N ASN A 59 -3.39 7.83 10.73
CA ASN A 59 -4.58 7.18 10.19
C ASN A 59 -4.23 5.98 9.28
N SER A 60 -3.18 6.10 8.46
CA SER A 60 -2.77 5.08 7.49
C SER A 60 -2.14 3.87 8.16
N VAL A 61 -1.30 4.10 9.18
CA VAL A 61 -0.67 3.05 9.97
C VAL A 61 -1.74 2.27 10.74
N VAL A 62 -2.62 2.99 11.44
CA VAL A 62 -3.75 2.39 12.18
C VAL A 62 -4.65 1.56 11.26
N ASP A 63 -5.06 2.09 10.10
CA ASP A 63 -5.93 1.37 9.16
C ASP A 63 -5.28 0.07 8.68
N THR A 64 -4.00 0.13 8.32
CA THR A 64 -3.25 -1.03 7.81
C THR A 64 -3.09 -2.12 8.87
N GLN A 65 -2.60 -1.75 10.05
CA GLN A 65 -2.33 -2.70 11.13
C GLN A 65 -3.63 -3.34 11.62
N LEU A 66 -4.74 -2.59 11.70
CA LEU A 66 -6.06 -3.14 12.06
C LEU A 66 -6.60 -4.09 11.00
N ARG A 67 -6.63 -3.68 9.72
CA ARG A 67 -7.17 -4.52 8.64
C ARG A 67 -6.44 -5.85 8.50
N LYS A 68 -5.12 -5.84 8.65
CA LYS A 68 -4.30 -7.06 8.58
C LYS A 68 -4.35 -7.85 9.88
N GLY A 69 -4.19 -7.19 11.03
CA GLY A 69 -4.20 -7.83 12.34
C GLY A 69 -5.52 -8.53 12.65
N LEU A 70 -6.66 -7.93 12.27
CA LEU A 70 -8.00 -8.45 12.47
C LEU A 70 -8.58 -9.18 11.25
N ALA A 71 -7.77 -9.48 10.23
CA ALA A 71 -8.23 -10.22 9.06
C ALA A 71 -8.89 -11.56 9.46
N GLY A 72 -10.15 -11.75 9.06
CA GLY A 72 -10.92 -12.95 9.39
C GLY A 72 -11.45 -13.03 10.83
N VAL A 73 -11.25 -12.01 11.66
CA VAL A 73 -11.83 -11.94 13.02
C VAL A 73 -13.29 -11.49 12.94
N SER A 74 -14.20 -12.30 13.48
CA SER A 74 -15.64 -12.01 13.46
C SER A 74 -16.01 -10.86 14.39
N ALA A 75 -17.06 -10.12 14.03
CA ALA A 75 -17.67 -9.11 14.90
C ALA A 75 -18.08 -9.69 16.27
N GLU A 76 -18.55 -10.94 16.29
CA GLU A 76 -18.90 -11.66 17.53
C GLU A 76 -17.73 -11.76 18.51
N ASN A 77 -16.52 -12.10 18.03
CA ASN A 77 -15.34 -12.15 18.88
C ASN A 77 -15.00 -10.77 19.47
N LEU A 78 -15.15 -9.70 18.69
CA LEU A 78 -14.90 -8.33 19.14
C LEU A 78 -15.93 -7.87 20.17
N LEU A 79 -17.22 -8.10 19.90
CA LEU A 79 -18.33 -7.75 20.81
C LEU A 79 -18.30 -8.56 22.11
N ALA A 80 -17.79 -9.80 22.07
CA ALA A 80 -17.56 -10.62 23.26
C ALA A 80 -16.32 -10.19 24.08
N GLY A 81 -15.62 -9.12 23.69
CA GLY A 81 -14.42 -8.63 24.37
C GLY A 81 -13.26 -9.62 24.32
N ARG A 82 -13.19 -10.45 23.26
CA ARG A 82 -12.09 -11.41 23.07
C ARG A 82 -10.81 -10.75 22.56
N VAL A 83 -10.93 -9.55 22.01
CA VAL A 83 -9.80 -8.70 21.59
C VAL A 83 -9.96 -7.31 22.20
N VAL A 84 -8.89 -6.82 22.81
CA VAL A 84 -8.69 -5.44 23.25
C VAL A 84 -7.60 -4.84 22.37
N LEU A 85 -7.74 -3.58 21.97
CA LEU A 85 -6.71 -2.87 21.22
C LEU A 85 -5.85 -2.06 22.19
N ALA A 86 -4.55 -1.97 21.92
CA ALA A 86 -3.65 -1.05 22.60
C ALA A 86 -2.95 -0.17 21.57
N TYR A 87 -3.19 1.13 21.63
CA TYR A 87 -2.50 2.10 20.79
C TYR A 87 -1.18 2.52 21.46
N GLU A 88 -0.07 2.20 20.81
CA GLU A 88 1.28 2.51 21.26
C GLU A 88 1.84 3.64 20.38
N PRO A 89 1.95 4.89 20.86
CA PRO A 89 2.70 5.93 20.14
C PRO A 89 4.19 5.57 20.18
N VAL A 90 4.66 4.72 19.27
CA VAL A 90 6.01 4.11 19.31
C VAL A 90 7.08 5.21 19.30
N TRP A 91 6.80 6.31 18.61
CA TRP A 91 7.60 7.54 18.60
C TRP A 91 7.86 8.17 19.98
N ALA A 92 7.01 7.92 20.96
CA ALA A 92 7.14 8.38 22.34
C ALA A 92 7.72 7.32 23.30
N ILE A 93 7.92 6.08 22.86
CA ILE A 93 8.41 5.00 23.72
C ILE A 93 9.95 5.07 23.79
N GLY A 94 10.48 5.40 24.96
CA GLY A 94 11.93 5.41 25.21
C GLY A 94 12.69 6.60 24.59
N THR A 95 12.00 7.56 23.97
CA THR A 95 12.60 8.74 23.32
C THR A 95 12.66 9.97 24.24
N GLY A 96 12.01 9.92 25.40
CA GLY A 96 11.86 11.07 26.31
C GLY A 96 10.76 12.06 25.88
N LEU A 97 10.12 11.83 24.73
CA LEU A 97 8.91 12.53 24.30
C LEU A 97 7.69 11.87 24.96
N VAL A 98 6.65 12.66 25.23
CA VAL A 98 5.41 12.18 25.85
C VAL A 98 4.24 12.65 24.99
N ALA A 99 3.42 11.71 24.52
CA ALA A 99 2.21 12.06 23.80
C ALA A 99 1.19 12.72 24.75
N THR A 100 0.57 13.81 24.29
CA THR A 100 -0.47 14.52 25.04
C THR A 100 -1.80 13.74 25.02
N PRO A 101 -2.72 14.01 25.96
CA PRO A 101 -4.06 13.42 25.92
C PRO A 101 -4.79 13.66 24.60
N ASP A 102 -4.66 14.84 24.00
CA ASP A 102 -5.26 15.15 22.69
C ASP A 102 -4.66 14.30 21.56
N GLN A 103 -3.35 14.02 21.59
CA GLN A 103 -2.70 13.14 20.62
C GLN A 103 -3.16 11.68 20.78
N ALA A 104 -3.30 11.22 22.02
CA ALA A 104 -3.87 9.91 22.31
C ALA A 104 -5.33 9.81 21.81
N GLN A 105 -6.15 10.82 22.11
CA GLN A 105 -7.53 10.90 21.66
C GLN A 105 -7.64 10.89 20.12
N ALA A 106 -6.79 11.64 19.41
CA ALA A 106 -6.78 11.66 17.95
C ALA A 106 -6.52 10.26 17.35
N ALA A 107 -5.57 9.51 17.92
CA ALA A 107 -5.27 8.14 17.51
C ALA A 107 -6.42 7.17 17.81
N HIS A 108 -7.04 7.29 18.98
CA HIS A 108 -8.18 6.46 19.35
C HIS A 108 -9.39 6.72 18.44
N VAL A 109 -9.67 7.98 18.09
CA VAL A 109 -10.69 8.33 17.09
C VAL A 109 -10.40 7.70 15.72
N ALA A 110 -9.12 7.68 15.29
CA ALA A 110 -8.72 7.03 14.05
C ALA A 110 -9.04 5.52 14.08
N ILE A 111 -8.69 4.84 15.18
CA ILE A 111 -8.98 3.42 15.40
C ILE A 111 -10.48 3.15 15.33
N ARG A 112 -11.30 3.96 16.02
CA ARG A 112 -12.76 3.87 16.00
C ARG A 112 -13.33 3.98 14.59
N LYS A 113 -12.87 4.96 13.82
CA LYS A 113 -13.28 5.16 12.43
C LYS A 113 -12.91 3.98 11.54
N THR A 114 -11.71 3.43 11.71
CA THR A 114 -11.30 2.23 10.97
C THR A 114 -12.18 1.02 11.31
N LEU A 115 -12.45 0.77 12.60
CA LEU A 115 -13.35 -0.31 13.03
C LEU A 115 -14.75 -0.17 12.43
N LEU A 116 -15.29 1.05 12.43
CA LEU A 116 -16.60 1.35 11.83
C LEU A 116 -16.62 1.04 10.33
N SER A 117 -15.53 1.37 9.62
CA SER A 117 -15.36 1.03 8.20
C SER A 117 -15.25 -0.49 7.97
N MET A 118 -14.46 -1.19 8.78
CA MET A 118 -14.23 -2.63 8.64
C MET A 118 -15.47 -3.48 8.94
N TYR A 119 -16.26 -3.05 9.94
CA TYR A 119 -17.44 -3.76 10.43
C TYR A 119 -18.71 -2.96 10.14
N SER A 120 -18.81 -2.36 8.94
CA SER A 120 -19.94 -1.48 8.56
C SER A 120 -21.33 -2.12 8.68
N ASN A 121 -21.41 -3.45 8.62
CA ASN A 121 -22.66 -4.20 8.80
C ASN A 121 -23.06 -4.39 10.28
N VAL A 122 -22.15 -4.11 11.22
CA VAL A 122 -22.33 -4.21 12.67
C VAL A 122 -21.61 -3.03 13.34
N PRO A 123 -22.12 -1.80 13.17
CA PRO A 123 -21.44 -0.57 13.59
C PRO A 123 -21.15 -0.51 15.11
N GLU A 124 -21.89 -1.27 15.92
CA GLU A 124 -21.70 -1.40 17.37
C GLU A 124 -20.31 -1.95 17.74
N VAL A 125 -19.63 -2.64 16.82
CA VAL A 125 -18.25 -3.08 17.01
C VAL A 125 -17.35 -1.88 17.30
N ALA A 126 -17.52 -0.78 16.56
CA ALA A 126 -16.67 0.39 16.68
C ALA A 126 -16.78 1.05 18.06
N SER A 127 -17.98 1.11 18.65
CA SER A 127 -18.18 1.71 19.98
C SER A 127 -17.93 0.76 21.15
N SER A 128 -17.92 -0.56 20.93
CA SER A 128 -17.84 -1.54 22.02
C SER A 128 -16.44 -2.11 22.28
N VAL A 129 -15.56 -2.12 21.27
CA VAL A 129 -14.19 -2.64 21.42
C VAL A 129 -13.42 -1.77 22.42
N GLN A 130 -12.72 -2.36 23.39
CA GLN A 130 -11.88 -1.58 24.30
C GLN A 130 -10.59 -1.15 23.59
N ILE A 131 -10.24 0.13 23.67
CA ILE A 131 -8.99 0.71 23.17
C ILE A 131 -8.23 1.32 24.33
N GLN A 132 -7.08 0.72 24.64
CA GLN A 132 -6.17 1.18 25.68
C GLN A 132 -5.11 2.10 25.08
N TYR A 133 -4.69 3.09 25.84
CA TYR A 133 -3.48 3.85 25.55
C TYR A 133 -2.25 3.11 26.09
N GLY A 134 -1.29 2.82 25.21
CA GLY A 134 -0.07 2.05 25.49
C GLY A 134 1.22 2.87 25.54
N GLY A 135 1.12 4.20 25.59
CA GLY A 135 2.29 5.07 25.79
C GLY A 135 2.68 5.21 27.27
N SER A 136 3.47 6.24 27.58
CA SER A 136 3.88 6.50 28.97
C SER A 136 2.69 6.91 29.85
N VAL A 137 2.40 6.12 30.88
CA VAL A 137 1.34 6.38 31.88
C VAL A 137 1.95 6.41 33.27
N SER A 138 1.59 7.41 34.05
CA SER A 138 1.97 7.58 35.45
C SER A 138 0.74 7.87 36.32
N PRO A 139 0.87 7.81 37.66
CA PRO A 139 -0.20 8.26 38.56
C PRO A 139 -0.68 9.69 38.31
N ASP A 140 0.20 10.56 37.81
CA ASP A 140 -0.11 11.97 37.60
C ASP A 140 -0.82 12.20 36.25
N SER A 141 -0.61 11.34 35.25
CA SER A 141 -1.19 11.52 33.91
C SER A 141 -2.45 10.70 33.63
N VAL A 142 -2.71 9.65 34.42
CA VAL A 142 -3.80 8.70 34.13
C VAL A 142 -5.18 9.36 34.08
N ALA A 143 -5.46 10.30 34.98
CA ALA A 143 -6.79 10.92 35.07
C ALA A 143 -7.12 11.72 33.79
N ASP A 144 -6.14 12.48 33.27
CA ASP A 144 -6.31 13.27 32.04
C ASP A 144 -6.47 12.38 30.81
N LEU A 145 -5.74 11.25 30.76
CA LEU A 145 -5.86 10.27 29.69
C LEU A 145 -7.23 9.57 29.72
N MET A 146 -7.72 9.17 30.90
CA MET A 146 -9.03 8.52 31.05
C MET A 146 -10.21 9.49 30.89
N ALA A 147 -9.97 10.80 30.95
CA ALA A 147 -10.97 11.81 30.63
C ALA A 147 -11.22 11.95 29.11
N MET A 148 -10.35 11.37 28.27
CA MET A 148 -10.51 11.41 26.81
C MET A 148 -11.64 10.46 26.37
N PRO A 149 -12.60 10.90 25.53
CA PRO A 149 -13.81 10.14 25.22
C PRO A 149 -13.61 8.74 24.64
N ASP A 150 -12.52 8.50 23.90
CA ASP A 150 -12.26 7.23 23.22
C ASP A 150 -11.13 6.41 23.86
N VAL A 151 -10.61 6.84 25.01
CA VAL A 151 -9.57 6.12 25.77
C VAL A 151 -10.23 5.29 26.88
N ASP A 152 -10.24 3.96 26.72
CA ASP A 152 -10.97 3.05 27.62
C ASP A 152 -10.10 2.43 28.72
N GLY A 153 -8.81 2.78 28.77
CA GLY A 153 -7.86 2.20 29.70
C GLY A 153 -6.42 2.42 29.29
N ALA A 154 -5.49 1.79 30.01
CA ALA A 154 -4.06 1.90 29.75
C ALA A 154 -3.35 0.54 29.73
N LEU A 155 -2.38 0.38 28.83
CA LEU A 155 -1.40 -0.70 28.84
C LEU A 155 -0.09 -0.15 29.42
N VAL A 156 0.18 -0.44 30.70
CA VAL A 156 1.21 0.25 31.48
C VAL A 156 2.53 -0.52 31.47
N GLY A 157 3.60 0.14 31.02
CA GLY A 157 4.97 -0.37 31.06
C GLY A 157 5.62 -0.23 32.45
N GLY A 158 6.71 0.54 32.54
CA GLY A 158 7.56 0.60 33.74
C GLY A 158 6.87 0.94 35.06
N ALA A 159 5.83 1.78 35.05
CA ALA A 159 5.07 2.12 36.26
C ALA A 159 4.30 0.93 36.86
N SER A 160 4.04 -0.14 36.08
CA SER A 160 3.43 -1.38 36.58
C SER A 160 4.36 -2.19 37.48
N LEU A 161 5.67 -1.94 37.43
CA LEU A 161 6.68 -2.66 38.21
C LEU A 161 6.76 -2.20 39.68
N VAL A 162 6.10 -1.09 40.02
CA VAL A 162 6.07 -0.53 41.38
C VAL A 162 4.63 -0.56 41.89
N ALA A 163 4.35 -1.38 42.91
CA ALA A 163 3.00 -1.63 43.41
C ALA A 163 2.23 -0.34 43.75
N ASP A 164 2.83 0.60 44.47
CA ASP A 164 2.18 1.86 44.82
C ASP A 164 1.86 2.73 43.60
N SER A 165 2.74 2.72 42.59
CA SER A 165 2.51 3.47 41.35
C SER A 165 1.37 2.84 40.55
N PHE A 166 1.38 1.52 40.40
CA PHE A 166 0.36 0.80 39.66
C PHE A 166 -1.02 0.89 40.34
N THR A 167 -1.08 0.79 41.66
CA THR A 167 -2.33 0.97 42.43
C THR A 167 -2.93 2.35 42.18
N LYS A 168 -2.13 3.42 42.24
CA LYS A 168 -2.62 4.78 41.95
C LYS A 168 -3.10 4.95 40.51
N ILE A 169 -2.47 4.28 39.55
CA ILE A 169 -2.94 4.29 38.15
C ILE A 169 -4.30 3.59 38.05
N ILE A 170 -4.50 2.45 38.72
CA ILE A 170 -5.79 1.76 38.76
C ILE A 170 -6.87 2.65 39.40
N GLU A 171 -6.56 3.29 40.53
CA GLU A 171 -7.49 4.19 41.23
C GLU A 171 -7.84 5.41 40.39
N GLY A 172 -6.86 6.03 39.74
CA GLY A 172 -7.06 7.18 38.86
C GLY A 172 -7.79 6.84 37.55
N ALA A 173 -7.87 5.57 37.19
CA ALA A 173 -8.64 5.07 36.06
C ALA A 173 -10.05 4.58 36.43
N ALA A 174 -10.42 4.58 37.72
CA ALA A 174 -11.75 4.21 38.14
C ALA A 174 -12.78 5.25 37.66
N PRO A 175 -13.93 4.82 37.10
CA PRO A 175 -14.89 5.75 36.50
C PRO A 175 -15.47 6.72 37.54
N GLY A 176 -15.42 8.02 37.24
CA GLY A 176 -16.32 9.02 37.83
C GLY A 176 -17.79 8.80 37.39
N PRO A 177 -18.77 9.52 37.96
CA PRO A 177 -20.18 9.30 37.67
C PRO A 177 -20.49 9.43 36.17
N THR A 178 -21.11 8.39 35.60
CA THR A 178 -21.40 8.20 34.18
C THR A 178 -22.21 9.37 33.61
N PRO A 179 -21.79 10.03 32.51
CA PRO A 179 -22.70 10.88 31.75
C PRO A 179 -23.74 9.99 31.05
N SER A 180 -25.01 10.34 31.20
CA SER A 180 -26.14 9.67 30.56
C SER A 180 -26.00 9.69 29.03
N SER A 181 -26.29 8.55 28.42
CA SER A 181 -26.41 8.36 26.98
C SER A 181 -27.30 9.42 26.32
N SER A 182 -26.72 10.27 25.48
CA SER A 182 -27.47 11.13 24.56
C SER A 182 -26.77 11.23 23.21
N TRP A 183 -26.79 10.13 22.44
CA TRP A 183 -26.32 10.08 21.06
C TRP A 183 -27.46 10.09 20.02
N SER A 184 -28.63 10.64 20.37
CA SER A 184 -29.83 10.52 19.52
C SER A 184 -30.36 11.83 18.93
N THR A 185 -29.65 12.96 18.98
CA THR A 185 -30.23 14.21 18.46
C THR A 185 -29.21 15.19 17.93
N GLN A 186 -28.51 14.87 16.82
CA GLN A 186 -28.02 15.91 15.88
C GLN A 186 -27.44 15.34 14.57
N ILE A 187 -28.26 14.60 13.82
CA ILE A 187 -28.09 14.54 12.36
C ILE A 187 -29.49 14.69 11.76
N SER A 188 -29.93 15.94 11.59
CA SER A 188 -31.09 16.26 10.76
C SER A 188 -30.64 16.99 9.50
N SER A 189 -31.16 16.47 8.39
CA SER A 189 -31.29 17.08 7.06
C SER A 189 -30.01 17.40 6.28
N SER A 190 -29.56 16.42 5.51
CA SER A 190 -29.36 16.63 4.07
C SER A 190 -29.93 15.44 3.30
N SER A 191 -30.74 15.76 2.30
CA SER A 191 -31.59 14.88 1.51
C SER A 191 -30.84 13.71 0.84
N PRO A 192 -31.54 12.61 0.52
CA PRO A 192 -30.94 11.46 -0.15
C PRO A 192 -30.50 11.85 -1.57
N LEU A 193 -29.18 11.84 -1.81
CA LEU A 193 -28.66 11.83 -3.16
C LEU A 193 -28.94 10.45 -3.76
N ASN A 194 -29.87 10.47 -4.71
CA ASN A 194 -30.16 9.46 -5.71
C ASN A 194 -28.90 8.69 -6.17
N PRO A 195 -28.88 7.35 -6.21
CA PRO A 195 -27.73 6.60 -6.72
C PRO A 195 -27.78 6.58 -8.24
N SER A 196 -27.35 7.68 -8.85
CA SER A 196 -27.11 7.74 -10.30
C SER A 196 -25.94 8.65 -10.64
N SER A 197 -24.75 8.29 -10.15
CA SER A 197 -23.51 8.51 -10.92
C SER A 197 -22.47 7.47 -10.52
N LYS A 198 -21.91 6.76 -11.50
CA LYS A 198 -20.71 5.95 -11.31
C LYS A 198 -19.54 6.93 -11.14
N THR A 199 -19.16 7.26 -9.91
CA THR A 199 -17.93 8.00 -9.65
C THR A 199 -16.74 7.04 -9.82
N ASN A 200 -15.93 7.33 -10.84
CA ASN A 200 -14.86 6.46 -11.35
C ASN A 200 -13.53 6.66 -10.58
N SER A 201 -13.55 6.94 -9.25
CA SER A 201 -12.44 7.62 -8.57
C SER A 201 -11.47 6.74 -7.76
N ALA A 202 -11.52 5.42 -7.87
CA ALA A 202 -10.53 4.54 -7.22
C ALA A 202 -9.44 4.13 -8.23
N PHE A 203 -8.17 4.21 -7.81
CA PHE A 203 -7.06 3.66 -8.60
C PHE A 203 -7.00 2.13 -8.51
N SER A 204 -6.42 1.49 -9.52
CA SER A 204 -6.14 0.05 -9.48
C SER A 204 -4.77 -0.20 -8.86
N HIS A 205 -4.65 -1.22 -8.01
CA HIS A 205 -3.40 -1.64 -7.37
C HIS A 205 -3.34 -3.17 -7.35
N ALA A 206 -2.15 -3.70 -7.61
CA ALA A 206 -1.85 -5.09 -7.34
C ALA A 206 -0.43 -5.24 -6.80
N ALA A 207 -0.30 -6.05 -5.75
CA ALA A 207 0.99 -6.49 -5.27
C ALA A 207 1.63 -7.48 -6.26
N ILE A 208 2.96 -7.66 -6.18
CA ILE A 208 3.69 -8.60 -7.04
C ILE A 208 3.12 -10.03 -6.99
N SER A 209 2.56 -10.44 -5.85
CA SER A 209 1.92 -11.76 -5.67
C SER A 209 0.63 -11.93 -6.46
N HIS A 210 0.04 -10.87 -7.01
CA HIS A 210 -1.00 -10.96 -8.02
C HIS A 210 -0.45 -11.53 -9.33
N PHE A 211 0.81 -11.31 -9.64
CA PHE A 211 1.45 -11.80 -10.85
C PHE A 211 2.23 -13.10 -10.64
N SER A 212 2.06 -13.81 -9.53
CA SER A 212 2.73 -15.09 -9.33
C SER A 212 2.35 -16.10 -10.42
N ILE A 213 3.33 -16.86 -10.91
CA ILE A 213 3.19 -17.75 -12.09
C ILE A 213 2.00 -18.72 -11.95
N ASP A 214 1.72 -19.21 -10.73
CA ASP A 214 0.60 -20.09 -10.40
C ASP A 214 -0.79 -19.45 -10.61
N LYS A 215 -0.87 -18.12 -10.63
CA LYS A 215 -2.11 -17.36 -10.84
C LYS A 215 -2.31 -16.88 -12.27
N LEU A 216 -1.31 -17.07 -13.15
CA LEU A 216 -1.44 -16.71 -14.55
C LEU A 216 -2.31 -17.72 -15.29
N LYS A 217 -3.15 -17.21 -16.20
CA LYS A 217 -3.98 -18.04 -17.06
C LYS A 217 -3.21 -18.43 -18.31
N SER A 218 -3.07 -19.74 -18.56
CA SER A 218 -2.43 -20.25 -19.77
C SER A 218 -3.18 -19.79 -21.03
N LYS A 219 -2.40 -19.35 -22.02
CA LYS A 219 -2.83 -19.05 -23.40
C LYS A 219 -2.49 -20.20 -24.37
N GLY A 220 -1.77 -21.21 -23.89
CA GLY A 220 -1.32 -22.36 -24.67
C GLY A 220 0.00 -22.12 -25.42
N PRO A 221 0.35 -22.99 -26.36
CA PRO A 221 1.58 -22.90 -27.14
C PRO A 221 1.56 -21.74 -28.14
N ARG A 222 2.73 -21.16 -28.41
CA ARG A 222 2.93 -20.14 -29.44
C ARG A 222 2.84 -20.78 -30.82
N LYS A 223 1.75 -20.50 -31.53
CA LYS A 223 1.43 -21.14 -32.84
C LYS A 223 2.47 -20.89 -33.94
N ASN A 224 3.20 -19.79 -33.86
CA ASN A 224 4.20 -19.38 -34.83
C ASN A 224 5.64 -19.60 -34.35
N ALA A 225 5.87 -20.46 -33.34
CA ALA A 225 7.21 -20.79 -32.89
C ALA A 225 8.02 -21.53 -33.97
N ASP A 226 9.24 -21.09 -34.18
CA ASP A 226 10.24 -21.73 -35.05
C ASP A 226 11.45 -22.27 -34.26
N VAL A 227 11.56 -21.92 -32.97
CA VAL A 227 12.55 -22.47 -32.03
C VAL A 227 11.84 -22.93 -30.76
N GLY A 228 12.08 -24.18 -30.34
CA GLY A 228 11.49 -24.75 -29.13
C GLY A 228 9.97 -24.97 -29.23
N GLN A 229 9.31 -25.09 -28.08
CA GLN A 229 7.85 -25.19 -27.95
C GLN A 229 7.34 -24.24 -26.86
N PRO A 230 7.57 -22.93 -27.01
CA PRO A 230 7.20 -21.96 -25.99
C PRO A 230 5.68 -21.92 -25.82
N HIS A 231 5.25 -21.82 -24.57
CA HIS A 231 3.87 -21.57 -24.19
C HIS A 231 3.84 -20.36 -23.26
N ASP A 232 2.74 -19.61 -23.32
CA ASP A 232 2.60 -18.37 -22.56
C ASP A 232 1.36 -18.35 -21.67
N SER A 233 1.47 -17.58 -20.60
CA SER A 233 0.41 -17.36 -19.62
C SER A 233 0.33 -15.87 -19.30
N THR A 234 -0.85 -15.38 -18.93
CA THR A 234 -1.05 -13.96 -18.63
C THR A 234 -2.04 -13.75 -17.50
N ARG A 235 -1.90 -12.61 -16.81
CA ARG A 235 -2.90 -12.14 -15.86
C ARG A 235 -3.09 -10.64 -16.01
N PRO A 236 -4.29 -10.16 -16.43
CA PRO A 236 -4.57 -8.73 -16.49
C PRO A 236 -4.71 -8.14 -15.09
N LEU A 237 -4.41 -6.85 -14.96
CA LEU A 237 -4.68 -6.03 -13.78
C LEU A 237 -5.81 -5.04 -14.07
N ALA A 238 -5.65 -4.16 -15.06
CA ALA A 238 -6.59 -3.08 -15.32
C ALA A 238 -6.66 -2.70 -16.81
N SER A 239 -7.80 -2.10 -17.19
CA SER A 239 -8.06 -1.52 -18.50
C SER A 239 -8.78 -0.19 -18.29
N VAL A 240 -8.06 0.92 -18.45
CA VAL A 240 -8.54 2.28 -18.14
C VAL A 240 -8.25 3.18 -19.33
N GLY A 241 -9.29 3.60 -20.05
CA GLY A 241 -9.15 4.37 -21.28
C GLY A 241 -8.31 3.62 -22.33
N SER A 242 -7.27 4.28 -22.82
CA SER A 242 -6.29 3.73 -23.78
C SER A 242 -5.25 2.79 -23.14
N VAL A 243 -5.20 2.70 -21.81
CA VAL A 243 -4.17 1.98 -21.07
C VAL A 243 -4.68 0.61 -20.60
N LYS A 244 -3.92 -0.44 -20.90
CA LYS A 244 -4.11 -1.79 -20.35
C LYS A 244 -2.85 -2.25 -19.65
N THR A 245 -2.98 -2.96 -18.54
CA THR A 245 -1.81 -3.49 -17.82
C THR A 245 -2.06 -4.89 -17.27
N GLY A 246 -0.99 -5.65 -17.12
CA GLY A 246 -1.00 -6.99 -16.55
C GLY A 246 0.40 -7.59 -16.48
N SER A 247 0.47 -8.91 -16.31
CA SER A 247 1.70 -9.69 -16.41
C SER A 247 1.63 -10.71 -17.54
N TRP A 248 2.80 -11.11 -18.00
CA TRP A 248 2.97 -12.15 -18.99
C TRP A 248 4.21 -12.97 -18.65
N TRP A 249 4.04 -14.29 -18.68
CA TRP A 249 5.11 -15.25 -18.55
C TRP A 249 5.18 -16.11 -19.81
N CYS A 250 6.39 -16.51 -20.23
CA CYS A 250 6.56 -17.44 -21.34
C CYS A 250 7.80 -18.31 -21.17
N ALA A 251 7.64 -19.58 -21.51
CA ALA A 251 8.73 -20.54 -21.58
C ALA A 251 9.72 -20.18 -22.71
N ALA A 252 10.96 -20.65 -22.58
CA ALA A 252 12.01 -20.47 -23.59
C ALA A 252 11.61 -20.99 -24.99
N GLY A 253 12.07 -20.27 -26.02
CA GLY A 253 11.77 -20.52 -27.43
C GLY A 253 11.85 -19.26 -28.28
N GLY A 254 11.53 -19.36 -29.56
CA GLY A 254 11.64 -18.25 -30.51
C GLY A 254 10.55 -18.26 -31.57
N TRP A 255 10.17 -17.07 -32.04
CA TRP A 255 9.19 -16.89 -33.11
C TRP A 255 9.37 -15.55 -33.86
N PRO A 256 9.05 -15.50 -35.16
CA PRO A 256 8.89 -14.24 -35.87
C PRO A 256 7.63 -13.50 -35.41
N SER A 257 7.70 -12.18 -35.36
CA SER A 257 6.59 -11.25 -35.12
C SER A 257 6.50 -10.26 -36.29
N PRO A 258 6.08 -10.72 -37.48
CA PRO A 258 6.18 -9.94 -38.72
C PRO A 258 5.10 -8.86 -38.86
N THR A 259 4.02 -8.95 -38.08
CA THR A 259 2.94 -7.96 -38.10
C THR A 259 3.35 -6.77 -37.23
N PRO A 260 3.42 -5.55 -37.78
CA PRO A 260 3.64 -4.35 -37.00
C PRO A 260 2.61 -4.20 -35.88
N ARG A 261 3.07 -3.85 -34.69
CA ARG A 261 2.18 -3.62 -33.55
C ARG A 261 1.22 -2.47 -33.82
N ASP A 262 -0.01 -2.62 -33.38
CA ASP A 262 -1.06 -1.60 -33.39
C ASP A 262 -1.06 -0.71 -32.13
N THR A 263 -0.19 -1.02 -31.17
CA THR A 263 -0.10 -0.37 -29.87
C THR A 263 1.36 -0.31 -29.40
N THR A 264 1.68 0.67 -28.55
CA THR A 264 2.97 0.70 -27.85
C THR A 264 2.89 -0.17 -26.60
N GLU A 265 3.82 -1.11 -26.44
CA GLU A 265 3.97 -1.93 -25.23
C GLU A 265 5.23 -1.51 -24.48
N VAL A 266 5.07 -1.12 -23.22
CA VAL A 266 6.15 -0.88 -22.27
C VAL A 266 6.10 -1.97 -21.22
N PHE A 267 7.21 -2.63 -20.93
CA PHE A 267 7.24 -3.65 -19.90
C PHE A 267 8.53 -3.66 -19.10
N TYR A 268 8.41 -4.08 -17.84
CA TYR A 268 9.52 -4.29 -16.94
C TYR A 268 9.74 -5.79 -16.74
N VAL A 269 10.98 -6.24 -16.93
CA VAL A 269 11.34 -7.65 -16.80
C VAL A 269 11.58 -7.97 -15.32
N LEU A 270 10.76 -8.88 -14.79
CA LEU A 270 10.87 -9.36 -13.41
C LEU A 270 11.91 -10.47 -13.30
N GLU A 271 11.87 -11.42 -14.23
CA GLU A 271 12.71 -12.62 -14.25
C GLU A 271 12.97 -13.07 -15.70
N GLY A 272 14.03 -13.86 -15.90
CA GLY A 272 14.35 -14.46 -17.19
C GLY A 272 15.15 -13.57 -18.14
N HIS A 273 15.40 -14.07 -19.34
CA HIS A 273 16.20 -13.37 -20.36
C HIS A 273 15.59 -13.56 -21.74
N ALA A 274 15.55 -12.50 -22.53
CA ALA A 274 15.09 -12.56 -23.90
C ALA A 274 15.90 -11.62 -24.81
N CYS A 275 15.67 -11.75 -26.10
CA CYS A 275 16.15 -10.86 -27.12
C CYS A 275 14.99 -10.54 -28.05
N VAL A 276 14.82 -9.26 -28.38
CA VAL A 276 14.02 -8.84 -29.53
C VAL A 276 14.94 -8.37 -30.64
N THR A 277 14.72 -8.86 -31.86
CA THR A 277 15.51 -8.45 -33.02
C THR A 277 14.65 -7.59 -33.93
N ASP A 278 15.08 -6.36 -34.18
CA ASP A 278 14.39 -5.42 -35.07
C ASP A 278 14.49 -5.90 -36.54
N VAL A 279 13.66 -5.34 -37.42
CA VAL A 279 13.63 -5.69 -38.86
C VAL A 279 14.97 -5.49 -39.58
N ASP A 280 15.83 -4.59 -39.08
CA ASP A 280 17.16 -4.33 -39.62
C ASP A 280 18.24 -5.30 -39.09
N GLY A 281 17.85 -6.24 -38.24
CA GLY A 281 18.74 -7.23 -37.62
C GLY A 281 19.37 -6.78 -36.30
N THR A 282 19.06 -5.57 -35.80
CA THR A 282 19.55 -5.09 -34.49
C THR A 282 18.99 -5.96 -33.38
N ARG A 283 19.88 -6.54 -32.56
CA ARG A 283 19.52 -7.42 -31.44
C ARG A 283 19.52 -6.65 -30.12
N ASN A 284 18.37 -6.66 -29.45
CA ASN A 284 18.14 -5.97 -28.19
C ASN A 284 17.89 -7.00 -27.09
N PHE A 285 18.92 -7.27 -26.29
CA PHE A 285 18.83 -8.19 -25.15
C PHE A 285 18.18 -7.53 -23.95
N MET A 286 17.46 -8.32 -23.16
CA MET A 286 16.80 -7.89 -21.93
C MET A 286 16.91 -8.97 -20.86
N GLY A 287 17.02 -8.54 -19.61
CA GLY A 287 17.04 -9.36 -18.41
C GLY A 287 16.34 -8.67 -17.23
N PRO A 288 16.38 -9.28 -16.04
CA PRO A 288 15.69 -8.76 -14.86
C PRO A 288 16.15 -7.35 -14.52
N GLY A 289 15.20 -6.43 -14.32
CA GLY A 289 15.50 -5.03 -14.05
C GLY A 289 15.43 -4.11 -15.27
N ASP A 290 15.35 -4.66 -16.48
CA ASP A 290 15.28 -3.85 -17.69
C ASP A 290 13.85 -3.39 -17.96
N LEU A 291 13.72 -2.10 -18.31
CA LEU A 291 12.53 -1.54 -18.94
C LEU A 291 12.68 -1.65 -20.46
N VAL A 292 11.65 -2.18 -21.11
CA VAL A 292 11.61 -2.39 -22.55
C VAL A 292 10.41 -1.69 -23.15
N ILE A 293 10.63 -0.96 -24.23
CA ILE A 293 9.59 -0.28 -25.00
C ILE A 293 9.60 -0.86 -26.41
N LEU A 294 8.45 -1.40 -26.83
CA LEU A 294 8.17 -1.78 -28.20
C LEU A 294 7.14 -0.78 -28.75
N PRO A 295 7.59 0.22 -29.52
CA PRO A 295 6.69 1.23 -30.06
C PRO A 295 5.62 0.63 -30.97
N LYS A 296 4.49 1.32 -31.11
CA LYS A 296 3.53 1.06 -32.19
C LYS A 296 4.27 1.07 -33.53
N GLY A 297 3.98 0.08 -34.37
CA GLY A 297 4.70 -0.17 -35.62
C GLY A 297 5.92 -1.09 -35.49
N TRP A 298 6.38 -1.41 -34.27
CA TRP A 298 7.46 -2.39 -34.08
C TRP A 298 7.05 -3.75 -34.68
N SER A 299 7.96 -4.37 -35.41
CA SER A 299 7.88 -5.77 -35.86
C SER A 299 9.28 -6.35 -35.83
N GLY A 300 9.42 -7.66 -35.81
CA GLY A 300 10.73 -8.28 -35.67
C GLY A 300 10.68 -9.74 -35.26
N ARG A 301 11.60 -10.15 -34.40
CA ARG A 301 11.71 -11.50 -33.86
C ARG A 301 11.78 -11.47 -32.34
N TRP A 302 11.18 -12.46 -31.70
CA TRP A 302 11.37 -12.75 -30.28
C TRP A 302 12.18 -14.03 -30.11
N ASP A 303 13.18 -13.98 -29.23
CA ASP A 303 13.93 -15.14 -28.77
C ASP A 303 13.96 -15.09 -27.23
N VAL A 304 13.14 -15.90 -26.57
CA VAL A 304 13.13 -16.11 -25.12
C VAL A 304 14.24 -17.11 -24.79
N LEU A 305 15.33 -16.62 -24.19
CA LEU A 305 16.55 -17.38 -23.93
C LEU A 305 16.44 -18.21 -22.63
N ALA A 306 15.69 -17.68 -21.67
CA ALA A 306 15.27 -18.35 -20.45
C ALA A 306 13.86 -17.87 -20.11
N ASP A 307 13.05 -18.74 -19.48
CA ASP A 307 11.66 -18.44 -19.10
C ASP A 307 11.53 -17.03 -18.53
N ILE A 308 10.74 -16.20 -19.20
CA ILE A 308 10.68 -14.76 -18.93
C ILE A 308 9.37 -14.41 -18.26
N HIS A 309 9.43 -13.54 -17.27
CA HIS A 309 8.28 -12.97 -16.58
C HIS A 309 8.36 -11.45 -16.62
N LYS A 310 7.31 -10.79 -17.08
CA LYS A 310 7.25 -9.33 -17.17
C LYS A 310 5.91 -8.77 -16.72
N VAL A 311 5.93 -7.54 -16.21
CA VAL A 311 4.76 -6.69 -16.07
C VAL A 311 4.72 -5.71 -17.24
N TRP A 312 3.57 -5.59 -17.89
CA TRP A 312 3.41 -4.82 -19.11
C TRP A 312 2.32 -3.77 -18.97
N VAL A 313 2.49 -2.70 -19.72
CA VAL A 313 1.52 -1.64 -20.00
C VAL A 313 1.44 -1.51 -21.52
N VAL A 314 0.24 -1.64 -22.05
CA VAL A 314 -0.06 -1.40 -23.47
C VAL A 314 -0.89 -0.14 -23.57
N THR A 315 -0.48 0.76 -24.45
CA THR A 315 -1.20 2.01 -24.73
C THR A 315 -1.62 2.03 -26.20
N ASP A 316 -2.92 2.18 -26.42
CA ASP A 316 -3.49 2.47 -27.73
C ASP A 316 -3.41 3.97 -28.02
N HIS A 317 -2.89 4.33 -29.19
CA HIS A 317 -2.76 5.73 -29.62
C HIS A 317 -2.72 5.85 -31.15
N PRO A 318 -3.04 7.04 -31.71
CA PRO A 318 -2.91 7.31 -33.14
C PRO A 318 -1.47 7.11 -33.65
N ASP A 319 -1.34 6.90 -34.96
CA ASP A 319 -0.03 6.81 -35.59
C ASP A 319 0.71 8.16 -35.53
N VAL A 320 1.99 8.11 -35.21
CA VAL A 320 2.86 9.30 -35.16
C VAL A 320 3.76 9.27 -36.38
N GLY A 321 3.55 10.21 -37.30
CA GLY A 321 4.28 10.27 -38.56
C GLY A 321 5.80 10.40 -38.33
N GLY A 322 6.57 9.48 -38.92
CA GLY A 322 8.03 9.47 -38.80
C GLY A 322 8.59 8.98 -37.46
N ALA A 323 7.75 8.48 -36.56
CA ALA A 323 8.22 7.88 -35.31
C ALA A 323 9.07 6.63 -35.58
N ASP A 324 10.16 6.48 -34.83
CA ASP A 324 10.97 5.27 -34.86
C ASP A 324 10.18 4.10 -34.27
N SER A 325 10.28 2.94 -34.91
CA SER A 325 9.62 1.71 -34.50
C SER A 325 10.58 0.71 -33.86
N LYS A 326 11.85 1.05 -33.64
CA LYS A 326 12.84 0.17 -32.99
C LYS A 326 12.57 -0.04 -31.50
N ALA A 327 12.99 -1.19 -30.99
CA ALA A 327 12.92 -1.47 -29.57
C ALA A 327 13.86 -0.55 -28.77
N ILE A 328 13.42 -0.11 -27.59
CA ILE A 328 14.24 0.68 -26.65
C ILE A 328 14.40 -0.15 -25.37
N ILE A 329 15.64 -0.41 -24.97
CA ILE A 329 15.97 -1.09 -23.70
C ILE A 329 16.65 -0.11 -22.76
N LYS A 330 16.16 -0.01 -21.53
CA LYS A 330 16.74 0.81 -20.47
C LYS A 330 17.08 -0.09 -19.28
N PRO A 331 18.36 -0.28 -18.96
CA PRO A 331 18.75 -1.13 -17.85
C PRO A 331 18.45 -0.48 -16.51
N TYR A 332 18.32 -1.28 -15.46
CA TYR A 332 18.06 -0.79 -14.11
C TYR A 332 19.01 0.34 -13.65
N SER A 333 20.29 0.23 -14.04
CA SER A 333 21.31 1.24 -13.73
C SER A 333 21.00 2.61 -14.30
N SER A 334 20.26 2.70 -15.41
CA SER A 334 19.84 3.97 -16.00
C SER A 334 18.78 4.73 -15.18
N PHE A 335 18.21 4.08 -14.15
CA PHE A 335 17.24 4.69 -13.23
C PHE A 335 17.91 5.26 -11.97
N ALA A 336 19.23 5.18 -11.87
CA ALA A 336 19.96 5.72 -10.73
C ALA A 336 19.92 7.26 -10.73
N PRO A 337 19.89 7.93 -9.56
CA PRO A 337 19.67 9.37 -9.46
C PRO A 337 20.57 10.24 -10.35
N GLN A 338 21.83 9.83 -10.58
CA GLN A 338 22.77 10.58 -11.42
C GLN A 338 22.41 10.58 -12.92
N HIS A 339 21.52 9.69 -13.36
CA HIS A 339 21.02 9.63 -14.73
C HIS A 339 19.65 10.30 -14.89
N LEU A 340 19.06 10.78 -13.80
CA LEU A 340 17.77 11.45 -13.80
C LEU A 340 17.93 12.97 -13.79
N SER A 341 17.04 13.66 -14.48
CA SER A 341 16.94 15.11 -14.41
C SER A 341 16.24 15.52 -13.13
N SER A 342 16.93 16.28 -12.27
CA SER A 342 16.35 16.81 -11.04
C SER A 342 15.23 17.80 -11.35
N GLU A 343 14.06 17.58 -10.77
CA GLU A 343 12.92 18.50 -10.78
C GLU A 343 12.92 19.41 -9.53
N GLY A 344 13.82 19.13 -8.57
CA GLY A 344 14.00 19.91 -7.35
C GLY A 344 13.04 19.51 -6.24
N VAL A 345 13.02 20.33 -5.18
CA VAL A 345 12.09 20.15 -4.05
C VAL A 345 10.69 20.56 -4.47
N ARG A 346 9.71 19.71 -4.17
CA ARG A 346 8.30 19.99 -4.42
C ARG A 346 7.83 21.17 -3.58
N THR A 347 7.35 22.22 -4.25
CA THR A 347 6.81 23.42 -3.59
C THR A 347 5.40 23.22 -3.04
N ASP A 348 4.70 22.18 -3.51
CA ASP A 348 3.35 21.79 -3.07
C ASP A 348 3.37 20.74 -1.94
N ALA A 349 4.55 20.42 -1.39
CA ALA A 349 4.67 19.48 -0.30
C ALA A 349 3.89 19.96 0.95
N THR A 350 3.06 19.06 1.48
CA THR A 350 2.32 19.26 2.72
C THR A 350 3.16 18.86 3.93
N HIS A 351 4.12 17.95 3.76
CA HIS A 351 5.07 17.55 4.79
C HIS A 351 6.45 17.22 4.17
N GLY A 352 7.52 17.52 4.91
CA GLY A 352 8.90 17.30 4.48
C GLY A 352 9.33 18.21 3.32
N ALA A 353 10.44 17.85 2.68
CA ALA A 353 10.98 18.53 1.50
C ALA A 353 11.27 17.49 0.40
N PRO A 354 10.25 16.75 -0.08
CA PRO A 354 10.45 15.71 -1.07
C PRO A 354 10.98 16.33 -2.36
N SER A 355 12.10 15.81 -2.84
CA SER A 355 12.70 16.17 -4.11
C SER A 355 12.46 15.09 -5.12
N THR A 356 12.10 15.47 -6.35
CA THR A 356 11.84 14.53 -7.43
C THR A 356 12.91 14.62 -8.51
N ALA A 357 13.12 13.52 -9.21
CA ALA A 357 13.90 13.49 -10.44
C ALA A 357 13.29 12.46 -11.39
N SER A 358 13.38 12.71 -12.69
CA SER A 358 12.79 11.85 -13.71
C SER A 358 13.65 11.79 -14.97
N ASP A 359 13.40 10.77 -15.79
CA ASP A 359 13.87 10.74 -17.17
C ASP A 359 12.79 10.13 -18.06
N THR A 360 12.71 10.60 -19.30
CA THR A 360 11.69 10.20 -20.29
C THR A 360 12.38 9.49 -21.44
N TYR A 361 12.00 8.23 -21.66
CA TYR A 361 12.64 7.37 -22.67
C TYR A 361 11.86 7.31 -23.98
N LEU A 362 10.56 7.58 -23.91
CA LEU A 362 9.70 7.76 -25.06
C LEU A 362 8.69 8.85 -24.72
N ASP A 363 8.52 9.79 -25.62
CA ASP A 363 7.39 10.71 -25.68
C ASP A 363 7.00 10.86 -27.14
N ASN A 364 5.74 10.56 -27.46
CA ASN A 364 5.21 10.63 -28.82
C ASN A 364 4.02 11.60 -28.93
N GLY A 365 3.79 12.44 -27.92
CA GLY A 365 2.69 13.39 -27.84
C GLY A 365 1.34 12.81 -27.40
N TYR A 366 1.14 11.49 -27.51
CA TYR A 366 -0.05 10.78 -27.03
C TYR A 366 0.19 9.96 -25.77
N MET A 367 1.43 9.52 -25.58
CA MET A 367 1.89 8.88 -24.36
C MET A 367 3.37 9.17 -24.12
N SER A 368 3.78 9.01 -22.87
CA SER A 368 5.17 9.05 -22.44
C SER A 368 5.48 7.89 -21.49
N ALA A 369 6.74 7.46 -21.48
CA ALA A 369 7.23 6.42 -20.59
C ALA A 369 8.62 6.76 -20.08
N GLY A 370 8.87 6.46 -18.81
CA GLY A 370 10.06 6.94 -18.13
C GLY A 370 10.31 6.26 -16.79
N SER A 371 11.26 6.82 -16.04
CA SER A 371 11.48 6.50 -14.64
C SER A 371 11.35 7.76 -13.78
N TRP A 372 11.12 7.56 -12.49
CA TRP A 372 10.93 8.65 -11.54
C TRP A 372 11.38 8.21 -10.16
N THR A 373 11.99 9.14 -9.44
CA THR A 373 12.36 8.99 -8.03
C THR A 373 11.80 10.13 -7.20
N CYS A 374 11.53 9.86 -5.93
CA CYS A 374 11.12 10.87 -4.96
C CYS A 374 11.65 10.53 -3.58
N SER A 375 12.30 11.50 -2.94
CA SER A 375 12.69 11.37 -1.53
C SER A 375 11.48 11.48 -0.60
N PRO A 376 11.62 11.07 0.68
CA PRO A 376 10.52 11.12 1.63
C PRO A 376 9.87 12.49 1.80
N GLY A 377 8.56 12.46 2.05
CA GLY A 377 7.71 13.64 2.18
C GLY A 377 6.31 13.38 1.62
N SER A 378 5.41 14.34 1.84
CA SER A 378 4.02 14.22 1.45
C SER A 378 3.57 15.37 0.58
N PHE A 379 2.73 15.08 -0.40
CA PHE A 379 2.22 16.08 -1.33
C PHE A 379 0.90 15.64 -1.98
N PRO A 380 0.01 16.60 -2.31
CA PRO A 380 -1.21 16.31 -3.01
C PRO A 380 -0.93 16.01 -4.49
N VAL A 381 -1.82 15.23 -5.10
CA VAL A 381 -1.94 15.14 -6.55
C VAL A 381 -3.27 15.77 -6.92
N CYS A 382 -3.18 17.01 -7.41
CA CYS A 382 -4.32 17.70 -8.00
C CYS A 382 -4.64 17.08 -9.36
N GLU A 383 -5.86 16.58 -9.51
CA GLU A 383 -6.50 16.10 -10.74
C GLU A 383 -5.55 15.75 -11.90
N ARG A 384 -5.17 14.46 -11.99
CA ARG A 384 -4.22 14.00 -13.00
C ARG A 384 -4.70 14.28 -14.42
N ALA A 385 -3.87 14.97 -15.20
CA ALA A 385 -4.12 15.20 -16.62
C ALA A 385 -4.04 13.91 -17.47
N THR A 386 -3.38 12.87 -16.96
CA THR A 386 -3.10 11.60 -17.65
C THR A 386 -3.59 10.39 -16.87
N THR A 387 -3.84 9.29 -17.58
CA THR A 387 -3.88 7.96 -16.96
C THR A 387 -2.44 7.47 -16.84
N GLU A 388 -1.97 7.23 -15.62
CA GLU A 388 -0.61 6.74 -15.35
C GLU A 388 -0.66 5.31 -14.83
N ALA A 389 0.07 4.40 -15.48
CA ALA A 389 0.38 3.08 -14.94
C ALA A 389 1.87 3.04 -14.57
N PHE A 390 2.21 2.54 -13.39
CA PHE A 390 3.59 2.43 -12.96
C PHE A 390 3.86 1.16 -12.17
N HIS A 391 5.13 0.73 -12.19
CA HIS A 391 5.65 -0.37 -11.40
C HIS A 391 6.68 0.16 -10.41
N VAL A 392 6.53 -0.20 -9.14
CA VAL A 392 7.40 0.26 -8.05
C VAL A 392 8.64 -0.61 -8.01
N LEU A 393 9.81 0.01 -8.07
CA LEU A 393 11.11 -0.66 -8.04
C LEU A 393 11.71 -0.68 -6.64
N GLU A 394 11.61 0.45 -5.94
CA GLU A 394 12.13 0.65 -4.59
C GLU A 394 11.19 1.55 -3.79
N GLY A 395 11.31 1.48 -2.47
CA GLY A 395 10.66 2.38 -1.53
C GLY A 395 9.30 1.92 -1.05
N VAL A 396 8.76 2.72 -0.14
CA VAL A 396 7.50 2.53 0.55
C VAL A 396 6.77 3.87 0.54
N PHE A 397 5.50 3.85 0.14
CA PHE A 397 4.66 5.03 0.13
C PHE A 397 3.19 4.66 0.28
N PHE A 398 2.35 5.64 0.55
CA PHE A 398 0.90 5.48 0.51
C PHE A 398 0.31 6.34 -0.59
N LEU A 399 -0.73 5.78 -1.23
CA LEU A 399 -1.63 6.51 -2.09
C LEU A 399 -2.98 6.62 -1.42
N THR A 400 -3.40 7.84 -1.13
CA THR A 400 -4.67 8.11 -0.45
C THR A 400 -5.64 8.75 -1.43
N ASN A 401 -6.80 8.12 -1.63
CA ASN A 401 -7.88 8.68 -2.43
C ASN A 401 -8.52 9.89 -1.72
N LYS A 402 -9.27 10.69 -2.48
CA LYS A 402 -10.02 11.84 -1.94
C LYS A 402 -11.03 11.46 -0.85
N ASP A 403 -11.51 10.21 -0.83
CA ASP A 403 -12.41 9.69 0.20
C ASP A 403 -11.70 9.24 1.49
N GLY A 404 -10.37 9.38 1.54
CA GLY A 404 -9.53 8.98 2.67
C GLY A 404 -9.08 7.52 2.64
N SER A 405 -9.53 6.71 1.68
CA SER A 405 -9.05 5.33 1.54
C SER A 405 -7.60 5.31 1.05
N ALA A 406 -6.72 4.61 1.77
CA ALA A 406 -5.30 4.55 1.46
C ALA A 406 -4.85 3.15 1.01
N ARG A 407 -3.84 3.10 0.14
CA ARG A 407 -3.09 1.87 -0.17
C ARG A 407 -1.61 2.10 0.08
N ARG A 408 -1.03 1.25 0.93
CA ARG A 408 0.42 1.09 1.01
C ARG A 408 0.92 0.45 -0.28
N CYS A 409 1.89 1.10 -0.91
CA CYS A 409 2.57 0.65 -2.11
C CYS A 409 4.03 0.39 -1.77
N VAL A 410 4.57 -0.72 -2.26
CA VAL A 410 5.97 -1.15 -2.04
C VAL A 410 6.60 -1.67 -3.32
N ALA A 411 7.92 -1.88 -3.30
CA ALA A 411 8.64 -2.54 -4.39
C ALA A 411 7.93 -3.82 -4.88
N GLY A 412 7.78 -3.93 -6.20
CA GLY A 412 7.05 -5.00 -6.88
C GLY A 412 5.56 -4.72 -7.11
N ASP A 413 4.99 -3.69 -6.52
CA ASP A 413 3.58 -3.33 -6.76
C ASP A 413 3.41 -2.65 -8.13
N THR A 414 2.26 -2.89 -8.76
CA THR A 414 1.83 -2.18 -9.98
C THR A 414 0.55 -1.41 -9.70
N VAL A 415 0.53 -0.14 -10.11
CA VAL A 415 -0.55 0.81 -9.84
C VAL A 415 -1.02 1.47 -11.13
N VAL A 416 -2.33 1.72 -11.25
CA VAL A 416 -2.92 2.52 -12.32
C VAL A 416 -3.78 3.64 -11.73
N LEU A 417 -3.30 4.87 -11.88
CA LEU A 417 -4.01 6.10 -11.54
C LEU A 417 -4.79 6.59 -12.78
N PRO A 418 -6.13 6.62 -12.76
CA PRO A 418 -6.90 7.10 -13.90
C PRO A 418 -6.71 8.61 -14.13
N LYS A 419 -6.90 9.06 -15.37
CA LYS A 419 -7.08 10.49 -15.68
C LYS A 419 -8.21 11.08 -14.82
N GLY A 420 -7.98 12.26 -14.28
CA GLY A 420 -8.85 12.92 -13.30
C GLY A 420 -8.65 12.45 -11.85
N TRP A 421 -7.81 11.43 -11.61
CA TRP A 421 -7.55 10.99 -10.24
C TRP A 421 -6.96 12.12 -9.41
N THR A 422 -7.50 12.31 -8.22
CA THR A 422 -7.03 13.26 -7.22
C THR A 422 -6.81 12.49 -5.94
N GLY A 423 -5.71 12.79 -5.25
CA GLY A 423 -5.39 12.12 -4.01
C GLY A 423 -4.14 12.69 -3.38
N HIS A 424 -3.49 11.88 -2.58
CA HIS A 424 -2.30 12.26 -1.83
C HIS A 424 -1.24 11.18 -1.94
N TRP A 425 0.02 11.60 -2.04
CA TRP A 425 1.18 10.74 -1.94
C TRP A 425 1.85 11.01 -0.60
N ASP A 426 2.15 9.93 0.12
CA ASP A 426 2.93 9.97 1.34
C ASP A 426 4.14 9.05 1.15
N VAL A 427 5.29 9.62 0.81
CA VAL A 427 6.53 8.90 0.50
C VAL A 427 7.32 8.69 1.80
N ILE A 428 7.51 7.43 2.19
CA ILE A 428 8.10 7.04 3.49
C ILE A 428 9.58 6.75 3.31
N GLU A 429 9.88 5.93 2.31
CA GLU A 429 11.24 5.64 1.86
C GLU A 429 11.38 6.19 0.44
N THR A 430 12.60 6.54 0.03
CA THR A 430 12.84 7.01 -1.34
C THR A 430 12.24 6.04 -2.35
N VAL A 431 11.27 6.51 -3.11
CA VAL A 431 10.57 5.70 -4.11
C VAL A 431 11.33 5.78 -5.41
N LYS A 432 11.45 4.64 -6.08
CA LYS A 432 11.84 4.55 -7.49
C LYS A 432 10.76 3.79 -8.22
N LYS A 433 10.30 4.31 -9.37
CA LYS A 433 9.30 3.65 -10.21
C LYS A 433 9.61 3.84 -11.69
N VAL A 434 9.17 2.88 -12.51
CA VAL A 434 9.02 3.06 -13.96
C VAL A 434 7.54 3.30 -14.26
N TRP A 435 7.26 4.21 -15.19
CA TRP A 435 5.91 4.69 -15.43
C TRP A 435 5.59 4.85 -16.91
N VAL A 436 4.30 4.78 -17.22
CA VAL A 436 3.70 5.08 -18.51
C VAL A 436 2.53 6.02 -18.27
N SER A 437 2.52 7.16 -18.93
CA SER A 437 1.40 8.12 -18.92
C SER A 437 0.75 8.19 -20.29
N SER A 438 -0.57 8.09 -20.34
CA SER A 438 -1.37 8.33 -21.54
C SER A 438 -2.17 9.62 -21.39
N TYR A 439 -2.12 10.49 -22.40
CA TYR A 439 -2.85 11.75 -22.46
C TYR A 439 -4.28 11.60 -23.01
N LEU A 440 -4.57 10.44 -23.63
CA LEU A 440 -5.81 10.10 -24.31
C LEU A 440 -6.95 9.78 -23.34
#